data_AF-A0A961MS22-F1
#
_entry.id   AF-A0A961MS22-F1
#
_cell.length_a   1.000
_cell.length_b   1.000
_cell.length_c   1.000
_cell.angle_alpha   90.00
_cell.angle_beta   90.00
_cell.angle_gamma   90.00
#
_symmetry.space_group_name_H-M   'P 1'
#
loop_
_entity.id
_entity.type
_entity.pdbx_description
1 polymer ?
#
loop_
_entity_poly.entity_id
_entity_poly.type
_entity_poly.pdbx_seq_one_letter_code
_entity_poly.pdbx_strand_id
1 'polypeptide(L)'
;MKLDVTTRPRTLESYVGGEWVKGTGEGSTLLNAATGTPVARIDSSGVDFAGALAYGRDVVGPKLRRLSFHERAQMLKALGLKLMELKEEFYAESFATGATRADGWIDIEGGAGTLLSYASKARRELPNTRVLTDGAVELLSK
;
A
#
# COMPACT_ATOMS: atom_id res chain seq x y z
N MET A 1 -6.52 -31.24 -12.33
CA MET A 1 -6.63 -29.77 -12.32
C MET A 1 -6.19 -29.29 -13.70
N LYS A 2 -7.14 -28.90 -14.57
CA LYS A 2 -6.78 -28.38 -15.90
C LYS A 2 -6.36 -26.92 -15.71
N LEU A 3 -5.11 -26.61 -16.00
CA LEU A 3 -4.64 -25.23 -16.10
C LEU A 3 -5.39 -24.61 -17.27
N ASP A 4 -6.32 -23.72 -16.98
CA ASP A 4 -6.93 -22.89 -18.01
C ASP A 4 -5.88 -21.84 -18.42
N VAL A 5 -5.31 -22.03 -19.61
CA VAL A 5 -4.26 -21.19 -20.21
C VAL A 5 -4.88 -20.00 -20.98
N THR A 6 -6.19 -19.74 -20.86
CA THR A 6 -6.89 -18.76 -21.71
C THR A 6 -7.27 -17.43 -21.06
N THR A 7 -6.70 -17.08 -19.91
CA THR A 7 -6.87 -15.74 -19.34
C THR A 7 -5.99 -14.72 -20.07
N ARG A 8 -6.61 -13.82 -20.85
CA ARG A 8 -5.92 -12.64 -21.39
C ARG A 8 -5.27 -11.87 -20.24
N PRO A 9 -4.00 -11.44 -20.36
CA PRO A 9 -3.33 -10.67 -19.31
C PRO A 9 -4.12 -9.42 -18.96
N ARG A 10 -4.41 -9.22 -17.68
CA ARG A 10 -5.10 -8.01 -17.21
C ARG A 10 -4.23 -6.78 -17.47
N THR A 11 -4.86 -5.64 -17.76
CA THR A 11 -4.14 -4.36 -17.86
C THR A 11 -4.25 -3.68 -16.50
N LEU A 12 -3.11 -3.41 -15.87
CA LEU A 12 -3.05 -2.75 -14.57
C LEU A 12 -3.32 -1.25 -14.72
N GLU A 13 -4.09 -0.71 -13.79
CA GLU A 13 -4.38 0.70 -13.66
C GLU A 13 -3.58 1.29 -12.49
N SER A 14 -3.28 2.57 -12.57
CA SER A 14 -2.71 3.33 -11.46
C SER A 14 -3.82 4.12 -10.77
N TYR A 15 -3.94 4.01 -9.44
CA TYR A 15 -4.87 4.84 -8.68
C TYR A 15 -4.24 6.21 -8.40
N VAL A 16 -4.62 7.23 -9.16
CA VAL A 16 -4.00 8.57 -9.16
C VAL A 16 -5.10 9.62 -9.07
N GLY A 17 -4.91 10.66 -8.26
CA GLY A 17 -5.88 11.76 -8.16
C GLY A 17 -7.27 11.38 -7.60
N GLY A 18 -7.44 10.16 -7.08
CA GLY A 18 -8.72 9.65 -6.60
C GLY A 18 -9.46 8.75 -7.61
N GLU A 19 -8.86 8.45 -8.75
CA GLU A 19 -9.44 7.64 -9.82
C GLU A 19 -8.46 6.58 -10.35
N TRP A 20 -8.99 5.55 -11.01
CA TRP A 20 -8.18 4.54 -11.69
C TRP A 20 -7.86 5.02 -13.10
N VAL A 21 -6.57 5.14 -13.40
CA VAL A 21 -6.05 5.65 -14.68
C VAL A 21 -5.32 4.54 -15.42
N LYS A 22 -5.68 4.32 -16.69
CA LYS A 22 -4.93 3.46 -17.61
C LYS A 22 -3.81 4.25 -18.27
N GLY A 23 -2.65 3.62 -18.41
CA GLY A 23 -1.59 4.16 -19.26
C GLY A 23 -2.00 4.20 -20.72
N THR A 24 -1.42 5.14 -21.48
CA THR A 24 -1.76 5.40 -22.88
C THR A 24 -0.94 4.60 -23.90
N GLY A 25 0.06 3.86 -23.45
CA GLY A 25 1.04 3.15 -24.27
C GLY A 25 0.83 1.64 -24.27
N GLU A 26 1.71 0.92 -24.97
CA GLU A 26 1.64 -0.55 -25.03
C GLU A 26 1.94 -1.22 -23.68
N GLY A 27 2.77 -0.57 -22.85
CA GLY A 27 3.18 -1.06 -21.55
C GLY A 27 4.19 -2.21 -21.59
N SER A 28 4.58 -2.67 -20.40
CA SER A 28 5.43 -3.85 -20.20
C SER A 28 4.59 -5.05 -19.79
N THR A 29 4.88 -6.23 -20.34
CA THR A 29 4.23 -7.47 -19.92
C THR A 29 4.92 -8.02 -18.68
N LEU A 30 4.15 -8.22 -17.61
CA LEU A 30 4.58 -8.91 -16.40
C LEU A 30 4.35 -10.41 -16.56
N LEU A 31 5.42 -11.19 -16.43
CA LEU A 31 5.40 -12.64 -16.57
C LEU A 31 5.39 -13.31 -15.20
N ASN A 32 4.77 -14.48 -15.12
CA ASN A 32 4.93 -15.37 -13.98
C ASN A 32 6.39 -15.85 -13.93
N ALA A 33 7.06 -15.66 -12.80
CA ALA A 33 8.49 -15.95 -12.66
C ALA A 33 8.82 -17.45 -12.76
N ALA A 34 7.88 -18.34 -12.42
CA ALA A 34 8.08 -19.79 -12.46
C ALA A 34 7.75 -20.42 -13.81
N THR A 35 6.76 -19.88 -14.53
CA THR A 35 6.24 -20.49 -15.77
C THR A 35 6.51 -19.68 -17.03
N GLY A 36 6.88 -18.40 -16.91
CA GLY A 36 7.01 -17.47 -18.02
C GLY A 36 5.67 -17.05 -18.65
N THR A 37 4.53 -17.50 -18.13
CA THR A 37 3.22 -17.15 -18.70
C THR A 37 2.87 -15.68 -18.38
N PRO A 38 2.34 -14.90 -19.34
CA PRO A 38 1.87 -13.54 -19.08
C PRO A 38 0.79 -13.47 -18.00
N VAL A 39 0.98 -12.58 -17.02
CA VAL A 39 0.05 -12.36 -15.89
C VAL A 39 -0.70 -11.04 -16.07
N ALA A 40 0.03 -9.97 -16.38
CA ALA A 40 -0.54 -8.64 -16.54
C ALA A 40 0.28 -7.79 -17.53
N ARG A 41 -0.27 -6.65 -17.94
CA ARG A 41 0.47 -5.55 -18.56
C ARG A 41 0.45 -4.33 -17.64
N ILE A 42 1.57 -3.66 -17.50
CA ILE A 42 1.72 -2.45 -16.69
C ILE A 42 2.20 -1.29 -17.57
N ASP A 43 1.55 -0.14 -17.43
CA ASP A 43 1.95 1.09 -18.10
C ASP A 43 1.63 2.29 -17.22
N SER A 44 2.49 3.30 -17.29
CA SER A 44 2.29 4.60 -16.63
C SER A 44 2.44 5.77 -17.59
N SER A 45 2.56 5.52 -18.90
CA SER A 45 2.57 6.60 -19.89
C SER A 45 1.27 7.40 -19.83
N GLY A 46 1.37 8.73 -19.97
CA GLY A 46 0.22 9.63 -19.88
C GLY A 46 -0.31 9.86 -18.46
N VAL A 47 0.23 9.21 -17.42
CA VAL A 47 -0.12 9.53 -16.02
C VAL A 47 0.41 10.91 -15.64
N ASP A 48 -0.47 11.79 -15.15
CA ASP A 48 -0.09 13.11 -14.64
C ASP A 48 0.51 13.02 -13.22
N PHE A 49 1.82 12.86 -13.15
CA PHE A 49 2.54 12.82 -11.87
C PHE A 49 2.54 14.17 -11.13
N ALA A 50 2.49 15.30 -11.86
CA ALA A 50 2.42 16.61 -11.24
C ALA A 50 1.05 16.78 -10.55
N GLY A 51 -0.03 16.39 -11.23
CA GLY A 51 -1.38 16.31 -10.68
C GLY A 51 -1.47 15.36 -9.49
N ALA A 52 -0.82 14.18 -9.56
CA ALA A 52 -0.75 13.24 -8.43
C ALA A 52 -0.17 13.87 -7.17
N LEU A 53 0.95 14.59 -7.33
CA LEU A 53 1.62 15.29 -6.23
C LEU A 53 0.77 16.44 -5.68
N ALA A 54 0.18 17.25 -6.57
CA ALA A 54 -0.71 18.35 -6.20
C ALA A 54 -1.93 17.81 -5.42
N TYR A 55 -2.56 16.74 -5.89
CA TYR A 55 -3.69 16.11 -5.21
C TYR A 55 -3.32 15.64 -3.79
N GLY A 56 -2.16 14.99 -3.64
CA GLY A 56 -1.63 14.58 -2.34
C GLY A 56 -1.41 15.76 -1.38
N ARG A 57 -0.87 16.87 -1.88
CA ARG A 57 -0.52 18.06 -1.06
C ARG A 57 -1.72 18.93 -0.71
N ASP A 58 -2.57 19.20 -1.69
CA ASP A 58 -3.58 20.25 -1.64
C ASP A 58 -4.96 19.70 -1.30
N VAL A 59 -5.26 18.46 -1.68
CA VAL A 59 -6.57 17.84 -1.45
C VAL A 59 -6.56 16.88 -0.26
N VAL A 60 -5.64 15.91 -0.25
CA VAL A 60 -5.60 14.85 0.77
C VAL A 60 -4.82 15.28 2.00
N GLY A 61 -3.72 16.01 1.83
CA GLY A 61 -2.86 16.50 2.90
C GLY A 61 -3.61 17.26 4.01
N PRO A 62 -4.46 18.27 3.70
CA PRO A 62 -5.23 18.98 4.71
C PRO A 62 -6.23 18.07 5.44
N LYS A 63 -6.82 17.08 4.76
CA LYS A 63 -7.73 16.12 5.37
C LYS A 63 -7.01 15.26 6.42
N LEU A 64 -5.82 14.74 6.09
CA LEU A 64 -5.03 13.93 7.02
C LEU A 64 -4.49 14.74 8.22
N ARG A 65 -4.09 16.01 8.00
CA ARG A 65 -3.60 16.90 9.08
C ARG A 65 -4.70 17.36 10.04
N ARG A 66 -5.97 17.32 9.61
CA ARG A 66 -7.12 17.59 10.50
C ARG A 66 -7.42 16.44 11.47
N LEU A 67 -6.87 15.25 11.23
CA LEU A 67 -7.04 14.10 12.12
C LEU A 67 -6.06 14.15 13.30
N SER A 68 -6.46 13.60 14.44
CA SER A 68 -5.54 13.34 15.54
C SER A 68 -4.61 12.17 15.24
N PHE A 69 -3.53 12.00 16.02
CA PHE A 69 -2.69 10.80 15.91
C PHE A 69 -3.49 9.51 16.15
N HIS A 70 -4.48 9.54 17.05
CA HIS A 70 -5.30 8.37 17.36
C HIS A 70 -6.30 8.05 16.25
N GLU A 71 -6.89 9.05 15.61
CA GLU A 71 -7.74 8.86 14.42
C GLU A 71 -6.94 8.26 13.27
N ARG A 72 -5.74 8.79 12.99
CA ARG A 72 -4.82 8.19 12.02
C ARG A 72 -4.43 6.75 12.39
N ALA A 73 -4.21 6.48 13.68
CA ALA A 73 -3.94 5.12 14.16
C ALA A 73 -5.12 4.17 13.92
N GLN A 74 -6.36 4.63 14.11
CA GLN A 74 -7.54 3.82 13.77
C GLN A 74 -7.62 3.52 12.27
N MET A 75 -7.28 4.48 11.41
CA MET A 75 -7.22 4.24 9.96
C MET A 75 -6.17 3.18 9.61
N LEU A 76 -4.96 3.26 10.18
CA LEU A 76 -3.92 2.25 9.98
C LEU A 76 -4.37 0.87 10.48
N LYS A 77 -5.04 0.82 11.64
CA LYS A 77 -5.60 -0.43 12.18
C LYS A 77 -6.63 -1.03 11.22
N ALA A 78 -7.57 -0.21 10.75
CA ALA A 78 -8.60 -0.65 9.82
C ALA A 78 -8.00 -1.19 8.52
N LEU A 79 -6.98 -0.51 7.98
CA LEU A 79 -6.28 -0.97 6.79
C LEU A 79 -5.53 -2.28 7.04
N GLY A 80 -4.76 -2.39 8.12
CA GLY A 80 -4.04 -3.62 8.47
C GLY A 80 -4.97 -4.83 8.65
N LEU A 81 -6.10 -4.64 9.34
CA LEU A 81 -7.12 -5.69 9.48
C LEU A 81 -7.72 -6.07 8.13
N LYS A 82 -8.03 -5.08 7.27
CA LYS A 82 -8.58 -5.36 5.95
C LYS A 82 -7.60 -6.13 5.05
N LEU A 83 -6.31 -5.83 5.12
CA LEU A 83 -5.29 -6.57 4.38
C LEU A 83 -5.18 -8.02 4.88
N MET A 84 -5.29 -8.25 6.20
CA MET A 84 -5.30 -9.61 6.76
C MET A 84 -6.51 -10.43 6.30
N GLU A 85 -7.69 -9.81 6.16
CA GLU A 85 -8.87 -10.47 5.60
C GLU A 85 -8.66 -10.95 4.16
N LEU A 86 -7.91 -10.18 3.37
CA LEU A 86 -7.66 -10.42 1.94
C LEU A 86 -6.40 -11.26 1.66
N LYS A 87 -5.73 -11.77 2.71
CA LYS A 87 -4.39 -12.36 2.58
C LYS A 87 -4.29 -13.53 1.60
N GLU A 88 -5.32 -14.37 1.48
CA GLU A 88 -5.32 -15.49 0.54
C GLU A 88 -5.38 -15.02 -0.93
N GLU A 89 -6.02 -13.88 -1.21
CA GLU A 89 -5.96 -13.26 -2.54
C GLU A 89 -4.56 -12.72 -2.82
N PHE A 90 -3.92 -12.10 -1.84
CA PHE A 90 -2.53 -11.64 -1.98
C PHE A 90 -1.55 -12.79 -2.14
N TYR A 91 -1.75 -13.92 -1.43
CA TYR A 91 -0.94 -15.12 -1.64
C TYR A 91 -1.07 -15.66 -3.07
N ALA A 92 -2.31 -15.71 -3.60
CA ALA A 92 -2.56 -16.16 -4.96
C ALA A 92 -1.80 -15.31 -6.00
N GLU A 93 -1.77 -13.98 -5.80
CA GLU A 93 -1.01 -13.05 -6.64
C GLU A 93 0.51 -13.19 -6.43
N SER A 94 0.95 -13.33 -5.17
CA SER A 94 2.36 -13.43 -4.80
C SER A 94 3.04 -14.65 -5.43
N PHE A 95 2.33 -15.77 -5.62
CA PHE A 95 2.89 -16.93 -6.32
C PHE A 95 3.38 -16.62 -7.75
N ALA A 96 2.77 -15.64 -8.43
CA ALA A 96 3.22 -15.23 -9.76
C ALA A 96 4.64 -14.61 -9.74
N THR A 97 5.11 -14.14 -8.58
CA THR A 97 6.47 -13.62 -8.38
C THR A 97 7.51 -14.72 -8.16
N GLY A 98 7.09 -16.00 -8.08
CA GLY A 98 7.95 -17.13 -7.74
C GLY A 98 8.16 -17.34 -6.24
N ALA A 99 7.53 -16.51 -5.40
CA ALA A 99 7.56 -16.65 -3.95
C ALA A 99 6.87 -17.94 -3.47
N THR A 100 7.41 -18.56 -2.42
CA THR A 100 6.72 -19.62 -1.70
C THR A 100 5.69 -19.03 -0.73
N ARG A 101 4.82 -19.88 -0.16
CA ARG A 101 3.88 -19.44 0.88
C ARG A 101 4.60 -18.87 2.11
N ALA A 102 5.77 -19.40 2.45
CA ALA A 102 6.56 -18.90 3.57
C ALA A 102 7.11 -17.49 3.29
N ASP A 103 7.62 -17.25 2.07
CA ASP A 103 8.09 -15.92 1.65
C ASP A 103 6.94 -14.92 1.63
N GLY A 104 5.81 -15.30 1.05
CA GLY A 104 4.60 -14.48 1.03
C GLY A 104 4.08 -14.16 2.43
N TRP A 105 4.25 -15.07 3.41
CA TRP A 105 3.78 -14.83 4.77
C TRP A 105 4.55 -13.66 5.41
N ILE A 106 5.86 -13.61 5.16
CA ILE A 106 6.72 -12.51 5.61
C ILE A 106 6.30 -11.20 4.92
N ASP A 107 6.06 -11.21 3.61
CA ASP A 107 5.71 -10.00 2.84
C ASP A 107 4.31 -9.47 3.19
N ILE A 108 3.29 -10.34 3.14
CA ILE A 108 1.87 -9.96 3.26
C ILE A 108 1.47 -9.77 4.72
N GLU A 109 1.65 -10.79 5.56
CA GLU A 109 1.26 -10.69 6.97
C GLU A 109 2.25 -9.82 7.75
N GLY A 110 3.53 -9.81 7.37
CA GLY A 110 4.50 -8.85 7.92
C GLY A 110 4.13 -7.40 7.60
N GLY A 111 3.79 -7.08 6.35
CA GLY A 111 3.34 -5.73 5.96
C GLY A 111 2.06 -5.29 6.68
N ALA A 112 1.06 -6.17 6.77
CA ALA A 112 -0.15 -5.90 7.55
C ALA A 112 0.16 -5.73 9.04
N GLY A 113 1.06 -6.55 9.59
CA GLY A 113 1.56 -6.48 10.96
C GLY A 113 2.30 -5.17 11.26
N THR A 114 3.04 -4.62 10.30
CA THR A 114 3.66 -3.30 10.41
C THR A 114 2.61 -2.22 10.62
N LEU A 115 1.52 -2.20 9.83
CA LEU A 115 0.43 -1.22 10.00
C LEU A 115 -0.23 -1.33 11.38
N LEU A 116 -0.49 -2.55 11.85
CA LEU A 116 -1.06 -2.81 13.18
C LEU A 116 -0.11 -2.37 14.30
N SER A 117 1.20 -2.58 14.12
CA SER A 117 2.22 -2.16 15.06
C SER A 117 2.30 -0.63 15.15
N TYR A 118 2.28 0.08 14.02
CA TYR A 118 2.23 1.55 14.00
C TYR A 118 0.95 2.08 14.63
N ALA A 119 -0.22 1.46 14.35
CA ALA A 119 -1.47 1.83 14.99
C ALA A 119 -1.41 1.68 16.52
N SER A 120 -0.84 0.58 17.01
CA SER A 120 -0.66 0.32 18.44
C SER A 120 0.30 1.32 19.09
N LYS A 121 1.48 1.54 18.50
CA LYS A 121 2.46 2.52 18.99
C LYS A 121 1.87 3.92 19.03
N ALA A 122 1.22 4.37 17.97
CA ALA A 122 0.58 5.69 17.93
C ALA A 122 -0.49 5.85 19.02
N ARG A 123 -1.28 4.81 19.31
CA ARG A 123 -2.29 4.84 20.39
C ARG A 123 -1.68 4.88 21.78
N ARG A 124 -0.56 4.19 22.02
CA ARG A 124 0.08 4.06 23.33
C ARG A 124 1.03 5.21 23.65
N GLU A 125 1.73 5.71 22.64
CA GLU A 125 2.90 6.58 22.81
C GLU A 125 2.65 8.02 22.31
N LEU A 126 1.60 8.27 21.51
CA LEU A 126 1.28 9.62 21.02
C LEU A 126 0.01 10.18 21.67
N PRO A 127 -0.09 11.51 21.85
CA PRO A 127 -1.28 12.15 22.39
C PRO A 127 -2.45 12.06 21.41
N ASN A 128 -3.69 12.09 21.93
CA ASN A 128 -4.89 12.21 21.10
C ASN A 128 -5.11 13.66 20.63
N THR A 129 -4.12 14.21 19.94
CA THR A 129 -4.10 15.58 19.43
C THR A 129 -3.59 15.59 17.99
N ARG A 130 -3.58 16.77 17.36
CA ARG A 130 -3.09 16.97 15.99
C ARG A 130 -1.62 17.39 15.94
N VAL A 131 -1.06 17.80 17.09
CA VAL A 131 0.28 18.36 17.24
C VAL A 131 1.00 17.57 18.33
N LEU A 132 2.22 17.13 18.02
CA LEU A 132 3.15 16.59 18.99
C LEU A 132 4.04 17.74 19.45
N THR A 133 3.96 18.09 20.73
CA THR A 133 4.92 19.03 21.32
C THR A 133 6.25 18.32 21.52
N ASP A 134 7.34 19.08 21.49
CA ASP A 134 8.62 18.55 21.93
C ASP A 134 8.52 18.00 23.37
N GLY A 135 9.42 17.07 23.67
CA GLY A 135 9.56 16.51 25.01
C GLY A 135 10.04 17.55 26.02
N ALA A 136 10.29 17.09 27.24
CA ALA A 136 10.96 17.94 28.23
C ALA A 136 12.32 18.41 27.69
N VAL A 137 12.77 19.58 28.14
CA VAL A 137 14.12 20.09 27.83
C VAL A 137 15.15 19.08 28.31
N GLU A 138 16.01 18.62 27.40
CA GLU A 138 17.15 17.76 27.72
C GLU A 138 18.37 18.64 28.02
N LEU A 139 18.86 18.61 29.26
CA LEU A 139 20.04 19.38 29.67
C LEU A 139 21.31 18.61 29.29
N LEU A 140 21.97 19.03 28.21
CA LEU A 140 23.22 18.41 27.74
C LEU A 140 24.48 18.88 28.50
N SER A 141 24.35 19.93 29.31
CA SER A 141 25.38 20.46 30.22
C SER A 141 24.72 21.25 31.34
N LYS A 142 25.43 21.45 32.45
CA LYS A 142 25.13 22.53 33.42
C LYS A 142 25.33 23.89 32.76
#